data_AF-A0A6T8GDA5-F1
#
_entry.id   AF-A0A6T8GDA5-F1
#
_cell.length_a   1.000
_cell.length_b   1.000
_cell.length_c   1.000
_cell.angle_alpha   90.00
_cell.angle_beta   90.00
_cell.angle_gamma   90.00
#
_symmetry.space_group_name_H-M   'P 1'
#
loop_
_entity.id
_entity.type
_entity.pdbx_description
1 polymer ?
#
loop_
_entity_poly.entity_id
_entity_poly.type
_entity_poly.pdbx_seq_one_letter_code
_entity_poly.pdbx_strand_id
1 'polypeptide(L)'
;FVGLQGAGKTTTIAKFANYYQRRGWRTSMVCADTFRAGAFDQLKQNATKLRVPFYGSYTEADPVAIAEEGVKQFKREKQEVIIVDTSGRHRQETALFEEMQEISGAVKA
;
A
#
# COMPACT_ATOMS: atom_id res chain seq x y z
N PHE A 1 5.22 -1.00 2.23
CA PHE A 1 5.89 -2.20 2.77
C PHE A 1 6.38 -3.01 1.60
N VAL A 2 7.67 -3.33 1.56
CA VAL A 2 8.30 -4.15 0.51
C VAL A 2 8.70 -5.51 1.08
N GLY A 3 8.86 -6.52 0.23
CA GLY A 3 9.29 -7.86 0.66
C GLY A 3 8.84 -8.97 -0.28
N LEU A 4 9.40 -10.16 -0.07
CA LEU A 4 9.15 -11.33 -0.92
C LEU A 4 7.66 -11.69 -1.03
N GLN A 5 7.28 -12.31 -2.15
CA GLN A 5 5.96 -12.90 -2.30
C GLN A 5 5.71 -13.94 -1.20
N GLY A 6 4.50 -13.96 -0.63
CA GLY A 6 4.14 -14.88 0.46
C GLY A 6 4.62 -14.49 1.86
N ALA A 7 5.42 -13.43 2.03
CA ALA A 7 5.92 -12.98 3.34
C ALA A 7 4.85 -12.35 4.27
N GLY A 8 3.58 -12.37 3.89
CA GLY A 8 2.48 -11.84 4.70
C GLY A 8 2.34 -10.31 4.72
N LYS A 9 2.86 -9.60 3.71
CA LYS A 9 2.84 -8.12 3.62
C LYS A 9 1.46 -7.52 3.83
N THR A 10 0.47 -7.89 3.01
CA THR A 10 -0.89 -7.35 3.08
C THR A 10 -1.53 -7.56 4.45
N THR A 11 -1.30 -8.72 5.08
CA THR A 11 -1.77 -9.03 6.44
C THR A 11 -1.07 -8.16 7.49
N THR A 12 0.24 -7.96 7.35
CA THR A 12 1.05 -7.10 8.23
C THR A 12 0.62 -5.65 8.12
N ILE A 13 0.35 -5.15 6.92
CA ILE A 13 -0.14 -3.78 6.70
C ILE A 13 -1.48 -3.57 7.41
N ALA A 14 -2.42 -4.52 7.30
CA ALA A 14 -3.69 -4.43 8.01
C ALA A 14 -3.50 -4.39 9.55
N LYS A 15 -2.56 -5.18 10.08
CA LYS A 15 -2.20 -5.13 11.52
C LYS A 15 -1.63 -3.78 11.93
N PHE A 16 -0.72 -3.21 11.12
CA PHE A 16 -0.15 -1.88 11.34
C PHE A 16 -1.22 -0.78 11.28
N ALA A 17 -2.14 -0.86 10.31
CA ALA A 17 -3.23 0.08 10.19
C ALA A 17 -4.11 0.11 11.45
N ASN A 18 -4.52 -1.07 11.91
CA ASN A 18 -5.30 -1.23 13.15
C ASN A 18 -4.52 -0.76 14.39
N TYR A 19 -3.21 -1.02 14.46
CA TYR A 19 -2.38 -0.59 15.58
C TYR A 19 -2.33 0.94 15.73
N TYR A 20 -2.12 1.67 14.64
CA TYR A 20 -2.11 3.13 14.65
C TYR A 20 -3.50 3.72 14.86
N GLN A 21 -4.53 3.16 14.21
CA GLN A 21 -5.93 3.57 14.40
C GLN A 21 -6.35 3.48 15.88
N ARG A 22 -5.99 2.39 16.58
CA ARG A 22 -6.27 2.23 18.02
C ARG A 22 -5.57 3.25 18.92
N ARG A 23 -4.54 3.92 18.41
CA ARG A 23 -3.80 4.98 19.11
C ARG A 23 -4.30 6.38 18.73
N GLY A 24 -5.41 6.48 18.01
CA GLY A 24 -6.03 7.74 17.62
C GLY A 24 -5.52 8.32 16.29
N TRP A 25 -4.63 7.63 15.58
CA TRP A 25 -4.09 8.11 14.32
C TRP A 25 -5.06 7.87 13.17
N ARG A 26 -5.22 8.87 12.31
CA ARG A 26 -5.96 8.77 11.05
C ARG A 26 -5.15 7.97 10.04
N THR A 27 -5.50 6.69 9.90
CA THR A 27 -4.73 5.73 9.11
C THR A 27 -5.46 5.35 7.83
N SER A 28 -4.72 5.11 6.75
CA SER A 28 -5.22 4.73 5.43
C SER A 28 -4.29 3.73 4.75
N MET A 29 -4.81 2.99 3.77
CA MET A 29 -4.08 1.94 3.04
C MET A 29 -4.16 2.17 1.52
N VAL A 30 -3.06 1.95 0.80
CA VAL A 30 -3.01 2.06 -0.67
C VAL A 30 -2.53 0.73 -1.25
N CYS A 31 -3.24 0.16 -2.20
CA CYS A 31 -2.86 -1.07 -2.89
C CYS A 31 -2.15 -0.76 -4.22
N ALA A 32 -0.83 -0.84 -4.23
CA ALA A 32 0.02 -0.74 -5.42
C ALA A 32 0.54 -2.14 -5.88
N ASP A 33 -0.10 -3.23 -5.45
CA ASP A 33 0.14 -4.58 -5.98
C ASP A 33 -0.75 -4.81 -7.22
N THR A 34 -0.23 -4.48 -8.40
CA THR A 34 -0.91 -4.65 -9.70
C THR A 34 -0.66 -6.01 -10.34
N PHE A 35 0.25 -6.81 -9.80
CA PHE A 35 0.67 -8.09 -10.38
C PHE A 35 -0.10 -9.30 -9.83
N ARG A 36 -0.44 -9.27 -8.53
CA ARG A 36 -1.09 -10.42 -7.89
C ARG A 36 -2.61 -10.34 -8.02
N ALA A 37 -3.20 -11.32 -8.69
CA ALA A 37 -4.65 -11.47 -8.79
C ALA A 37 -5.31 -11.44 -7.39
N GLY A 38 -6.34 -10.59 -7.24
CA GLY A 38 -7.07 -10.42 -5.99
C GLY A 38 -6.32 -9.69 -4.87
N ALA A 39 -5.14 -9.10 -5.13
CA ALA A 39 -4.43 -8.33 -4.12
C ALA A 39 -5.24 -7.14 -3.61
N PHE A 40 -5.84 -6.38 -4.54
CA PHE A 40 -6.69 -5.26 -4.18
C PHE A 40 -7.93 -5.71 -3.40
N ASP A 41 -8.59 -6.80 -3.82
CA ASP A 41 -9.74 -7.35 -3.09
C ASP A 41 -9.37 -7.80 -1.68
N GLN A 42 -8.21 -8.43 -1.50
CA GLN A 42 -7.72 -8.81 -0.17
C GLN A 42 -7.48 -7.58 0.72
N LEU A 43 -6.81 -6.55 0.18
CA LEU A 43 -6.58 -5.31 0.91
C LEU A 43 -7.91 -4.62 1.27
N LYS A 44 -8.83 -4.54 0.31
CA LYS A 44 -10.17 -3.96 0.46
C LYS A 44 -10.98 -4.67 1.54
N GLN A 45 -10.99 -6.00 1.58
CA GLN A 45 -11.68 -6.77 2.61
C GLN A 45 -11.12 -6.48 4.01
N ASN A 46 -9.78 -6.46 4.15
CA ASN A 46 -9.12 -6.13 5.41
C ASN A 46 -9.43 -4.70 5.87
N ALA A 47 -9.30 -3.73 4.96
CA ALA A 47 -9.55 -2.33 5.24
C ALA A 47 -11.02 -2.07 5.63
N THR A 48 -11.96 -2.70 4.91
CA THR A 48 -13.40 -2.65 5.23
C THR A 48 -13.69 -3.20 6.62
N LYS A 49 -13.12 -4.36 6.98
CA LYS A 49 -13.28 -4.96 8.30
C LYS A 49 -12.75 -4.06 9.42
N LEU A 50 -11.66 -3.34 9.18
CA LEU A 50 -11.03 -2.42 10.12
C LEU A 50 -11.61 -0.99 10.08
N ARG A 51 -12.54 -0.71 9.16
CA ARG A 51 -13.05 0.65 8.89
C ARG A 51 -11.91 1.65 8.62
N VAL A 52 -10.90 1.20 7.88
CA VAL A 52 -9.75 1.99 7.45
C VAL A 52 -9.99 2.42 6.00
N PRO A 53 -9.88 3.72 5.66
CA PRO A 53 -9.91 4.18 4.27
C PRO A 53 -8.86 3.47 3.41
N PHE A 54 -9.24 3.12 2.18
CA PHE A 54 -8.35 2.42 1.25
C PHE A 54 -8.42 2.99 -0.16
N TYR A 55 -7.31 2.89 -0.89
CA TYR A 55 -7.17 3.27 -2.29
C TYR A 55 -6.60 2.10 -3.10
N GLY A 56 -6.98 2.01 -4.37
CA GLY A 56 -6.46 1.05 -5.33
C GLY A 56 -7.30 1.06 -6.60
N SER A 57 -6.82 0.39 -7.64
CA SER A 57 -7.47 0.35 -8.95
C SER A 57 -7.60 -1.07 -9.45
N TYR A 58 -8.70 -1.36 -10.16
CA TYR A 58 -8.89 -2.61 -10.90
C TYR A 58 -8.41 -2.49 -12.35
N THR A 59 -8.20 -1.28 -12.86
CA THR A 59 -7.91 -1.01 -14.28
C THR A 59 -6.55 -0.37 -14.51
N GLU A 60 -6.03 0.37 -13.53
CA GLU A 60 -4.68 0.93 -13.61
C GLU A 60 -3.67 -0.19 -13.35
N ALA A 61 -2.69 -0.29 -14.24
CA ALA A 61 -1.65 -1.33 -14.19
C ALA A 61 -0.33 -0.77 -13.66
N ASP A 62 -0.14 0.55 -13.70
CA ASP A 62 1.05 1.22 -13.17
C ASP A 62 0.99 1.35 -11.63
N PRO A 63 1.83 0.61 -10.88
CA PRO A 63 1.85 0.70 -9.42
C PRO A 63 2.31 2.08 -8.91
N VAL A 64 3.12 2.82 -9.69
CA VAL A 64 3.59 4.16 -9.32
C VAL A 64 2.43 5.15 -9.36
N ALA A 65 1.68 5.16 -10.46
CA ALA A 65 0.49 6.00 -10.61
C ALA A 65 -0.53 5.76 -9.47
N ILE A 66 -0.83 4.49 -9.15
CA ILE A 66 -1.75 4.15 -8.05
C ILE A 66 -1.23 4.64 -6.69
N ALA A 67 0.07 4.47 -6.43
CA ALA A 67 0.67 4.91 -5.18
C ALA A 67 0.62 6.44 -5.05
N GLU A 68 0.99 7.18 -6.09
CA GLU A 68 0.99 8.63 -6.12
C GLU A 68 -0.42 9.22 -5.91
N GLU A 69 -1.41 8.73 -6.65
CA GLU A 69 -2.79 9.20 -6.54
C GLU A 69 -3.39 8.90 -5.16
N GLY A 70 -3.18 7.68 -4.65
CA GLY A 70 -3.66 7.28 -3.34
C GLY A 70 -3.04 8.11 -2.21
N VAL A 71 -1.72 8.34 -2.26
CA VAL A 71 -1.02 9.20 -1.30
C VAL A 71 -1.52 10.64 -1.41
N LYS A 72 -1.69 11.17 -2.62
CA LYS A 72 -2.20 12.53 -2.85
C LYS A 72 -3.62 12.71 -2.32
N GLN A 73 -4.50 11.73 -2.54
CA GLN A 73 -5.84 11.72 -1.99
C GLN A 73 -5.80 11.77 -0.46
N PHE A 74 -5.07 10.84 0.17
CA PHE A 74 -5.05 10.74 1.63
C PHE A 74 -4.34 11.90 2.32
N LYS A 75 -3.35 12.53 1.67
CA LYS A 75 -2.77 13.81 2.11
C LYS A 75 -3.83 14.92 2.12
N ARG A 76 -4.66 15.05 1.08
CA ARG A 76 -5.77 16.03 1.04
C ARG A 76 -6.82 15.78 2.12
N GLU A 77 -7.10 14.51 2.39
CA GLU A 77 -8.00 14.10 3.48
C GLU A 77 -7.39 14.25 4.88
N LYS A 78 -6.11 14.66 4.98
CA LYS A 78 -5.37 14.80 6.24
C LYS A 78 -5.26 13.48 7.01
N GLN A 79 -5.05 12.37 6.30
CA GLN A 79 -4.61 11.12 6.93
C GLN A 79 -3.16 11.30 7.40
N GLU A 80 -2.86 10.78 8.58
CA GLU A 80 -1.56 10.93 9.24
C GLU A 80 -0.65 9.74 8.94
N VAL A 81 -1.25 8.55 8.78
CA VAL A 81 -0.54 7.31 8.44
C VAL A 81 -1.09 6.79 7.12
N ILE A 82 -0.26 6.78 6.08
CA ILE A 82 -0.62 6.26 4.76
C ILE A 82 0.28 5.06 4.47
N ILE A 83 -0.31 3.86 4.42
CA ILE A 83 0.45 2.62 4.25
C ILE A 83 0.28 2.10 2.82
N VAL A 84 1.36 2.07 2.05
CA VAL A 84 1.37 1.55 0.67
C VAL A 84 1.77 0.06 0.68
N ASP A 85 0.93 -0.80 0.12
CA ASP A 85 1.18 -2.22 -0.16
C ASP A 85 1.70 -2.39 -1.58
N THR A 86 2.90 -2.92 -1.75
CA THR A 86 3.48 -3.19 -3.07
C THR A 86 3.51 -4.69 -3.34
N SER A 87 3.59 -5.05 -4.62
CA SER A 87 3.65 -6.45 -5.04
C SER A 87 4.83 -7.20 -4.40
N GLY A 88 4.66 -8.51 -4.19
CA GLY A 88 5.77 -9.37 -3.79
C GLY A 88 6.60 -9.78 -5.00
N ARG A 89 7.87 -9.41 -5.01
CA ARG A 89 8.79 -9.80 -6.10
C ARG A 89 9.50 -11.12 -5.78
N HIS A 90 9.70 -11.94 -6.83
CA HIS A 90 10.59 -13.11 -6.83
C HIS A 90 12.04 -12.61 -6.91
N ARG A 91 12.98 -13.27 -6.23
CA ARG A 91 14.40 -12.88 -6.03
C ARG A 91 15.13 -12.32 -7.27
N GLN A 92 15.00 -11.02 -7.54
CA GLN A 92 15.96 -10.20 -8.27
C GLN A 92 16.15 -8.89 -7.49
N GLU A 93 17.18 -8.86 -6.65
CA GLU A 93 17.45 -7.77 -5.69
C GLU A 93 17.68 -6.40 -6.36
N THR A 94 18.11 -6.37 -7.62
CA THR A 94 18.44 -5.13 -8.34
C THR A 94 17.19 -4.32 -8.70
N ALA A 95 16.19 -4.95 -9.32
CA ALA A 95 14.92 -4.31 -9.65
C ALA A 95 14.14 -3.88 -8.40
N LEU A 96 14.33 -4.58 -7.28
CA LEU A 96 13.76 -4.20 -5.97
C LEU A 96 14.33 -2.87 -5.48
N PHE A 97 15.64 -2.66 -5.63
CA PHE A 97 16.29 -1.44 -5.21
C PHE A 97 15.89 -0.24 -6.07
N GLU A 98 15.77 -0.44 -7.39
CA GLU A 98 15.37 0.61 -8.33
C GLU A 98 13.94 1.06 -8.06
N GLU A 99 12.96 0.14 -8.01
CA GLU A 99 11.57 0.51 -7.77
C GLU A 99 11.35 1.07 -6.35
N MET A 100 12.10 0.57 -5.35
CA MET A 100 12.08 1.15 -4.00
C MET A 100 12.62 2.59 -4.00
N GLN A 101 13.67 2.88 -4.76
CA GLN A 101 14.19 4.23 -4.92
C GLN A 101 13.18 5.14 -5.66
N GLU A 102 12.51 4.64 -6.69
CA GLU A 102 11.49 5.37 -7.43
C GLU A 102 10.28 5.72 -6.55
N ILE A 103 9.69 4.73 -5.86
CA ILE A 103 8.56 4.96 -4.95
C ILE A 103 8.98 5.86 -3.79
N SER A 104 10.17 5.65 -3.21
CA SER A 104 10.67 6.53 -2.14
C SER A 104 10.96 7.95 -2.65
N GLY A 105 11.33 8.12 -3.92
CA GLY A 105 11.56 9.41 -4.56
C GLY A 105 10.24 10.15 -4.81
N ALA A 106 9.24 9.46 -5.37
CA ALA A 106 7.91 9.99 -5.66
C ALA A 106 7.12 10.38 -4.40
N VAL A 107 7.32 9.65 -3.29
CA VAL A 107 6.57 9.87 -2.04
C VAL A 107 7.23 10.90 -1.11
N LYS A 108 8.50 11.27 -1.34
CA LYS A 108 9.17 12.33 -0.56
C LYS A 108 8.48 13.68 -0.78
N ALA A 109 8.09 14.29 0.34
CA ALA A 109 7.64 15.68 0.43
C ALA A 109 8.84 16.63 0.33
#